data_AF-A0A1F7SIA0-F1
#
_entry.id   AF-A0A1F7SIA0-F1
#
_cell.length_a   1.000
_cell.length_b   1.000
_cell.length_c   1.000
_cell.angle_alpha   90.00
_cell.angle_beta   90.00
_cell.angle_gamma   90.00
#
_symmetry.space_group_name_H-M   'P 1'
#
loop_
_entity.id
_entity.type
_entity.pdbx_description
1 polymer ?
#
loop_
_entity_poly.entity_id
_entity_poly.type
_entity_poly.pdbx_seq_one_letter_code
_entity_poly.pdbx_strand_id
1 'polypeptide(L)'
;MKNIATGTTIPDTNCDDPGDTCSYTVADTWSTDVGTSRSEWGYTLQNTNIGTSIFNYQAGYKAFGVGFAQAQTIISNTSTPSTIEIAYVCYRLTASNYQEAGNYENHLVYTATATF
;
A
#
# COMPACT_ATOMS: atom_id res chain seq x y z
N MET A 1 -7.03 0.19 -8.85
CA MET A 1 -6.80 -0.97 -9.73
C MET A 1 -7.83 -0.88 -10.86
N LYS A 2 -7.62 -1.51 -12.01
CA LYS A 2 -8.59 -1.44 -13.13
C LYS A 2 -8.61 -2.73 -13.92
N ASN A 3 -9.76 -3.12 -14.48
CA ASN A 3 -9.84 -4.19 -15.46
C ASN A 3 -9.04 -3.78 -16.71
N ILE A 4 -8.21 -4.69 -17.21
CA ILE A 4 -7.28 -4.43 -18.31
C ILE A 4 -8.04 -4.26 -19.64
N ALA A 5 -9.17 -4.96 -19.81
CA ALA A 5 -9.92 -4.97 -21.05
C ALA A 5 -10.89 -3.79 -21.17
N THR A 6 -11.59 -3.47 -20.08
CA THR A 6 -12.67 -2.47 -20.06
C THR A 6 -12.23 -1.14 -19.43
N GLY A 7 -11.10 -1.13 -18.72
CA GLY A 7 -10.63 0.04 -17.97
C GLY A 7 -11.49 0.38 -16.75
N THR A 8 -12.52 -0.41 -16.46
CA THR A 8 -13.46 -0.21 -15.35
C THR A 8 -13.19 -1.18 -14.20
N THR A 9 -13.40 -0.68 -12.96
CA THR A 9 -13.33 -1.35 -11.65
C THR A 9 -12.03 -2.11 -11.35
N ILE A 10 -11.48 -2.35 -10.17
CA ILE A 10 -11.74 -2.13 -8.76
C ILE A 10 -10.89 -0.92 -8.29
N PRO A 11 -11.41 0.17 -7.69
CA PRO A 11 -11.65 0.03 -6.26
C PRO A 11 -12.82 0.85 -5.74
N ASP A 12 -13.81 0.16 -5.18
CA ASP A 12 -14.38 0.73 -3.98
C ASP A 12 -13.27 0.77 -2.92
N THR A 13 -13.45 1.68 -1.99
CA THR A 13 -12.57 1.91 -0.87
C THR A 13 -13.52 2.22 0.24
N ASN A 14 -13.10 1.76 1.39
CA ASN A 14 -13.40 2.49 2.56
C ASN A 14 -12.09 2.62 3.35
N CYS A 15 -11.10 1.73 3.16
CA CYS A 15 -9.86 1.73 3.94
C CYS A 15 -10.12 1.47 5.44
N ASP A 16 -11.36 1.11 5.79
CA ASP A 16 -12.27 1.72 6.77
C ASP A 16 -12.97 0.69 7.59
N ASP A 17 -12.94 0.97 8.87
CA ASP A 17 -14.15 1.10 9.69
C ASP A 17 -13.64 1.19 11.15
N PRO A 18 -14.42 1.77 12.07
CA PRO A 18 -14.82 3.17 12.15
C PRO A 18 -13.79 3.99 12.94
N GLY A 19 -13.30 5.09 12.34
CA GLY A 19 -12.15 5.90 12.81
C GLY A 19 -11.21 6.36 11.69
N ASP A 20 -11.54 6.01 10.44
CA ASP A 20 -10.57 6.01 9.36
C ASP A 20 -10.33 7.38 8.69
N THR A 21 -9.11 7.57 8.18
CA THR A 21 -8.69 8.74 7.40
C THR A 21 -8.34 8.40 5.96
N CYS A 22 -8.42 7.12 5.55
CA CYS A 22 -7.95 6.64 4.25
C CYS A 22 -6.55 7.17 3.92
N SER A 23 -5.72 7.37 4.95
CA SER A 23 -4.54 8.20 4.81
C SER A 23 -3.44 7.41 4.15
N TYR A 24 -2.82 8.02 3.14
CA TYR A 24 -1.59 7.50 2.57
C TYR A 24 -0.38 7.79 3.47
N THR A 25 -0.53 8.63 4.51
CA THR A 25 0.54 9.01 5.44
C THR A 25 0.41 8.34 6.81
N VAL A 26 -0.82 8.12 7.29
CA VAL A 26 -1.14 7.52 8.61
C VAL A 26 -1.54 6.07 8.41
N ALA A 27 -0.95 5.16 9.19
CA ALA A 27 -1.35 3.76 9.16
C ALA A 27 -2.54 3.50 10.10
N ASP A 28 -3.44 2.60 9.70
CA ASP A 28 -4.56 2.12 10.50
C ASP A 28 -4.62 0.58 10.53
N THR A 29 -5.46 0.02 11.38
CA THR A 29 -5.77 -1.40 11.41
C THR A 29 -6.64 -1.81 10.23
N TRP A 30 -6.39 -2.99 9.67
CA TRP A 30 -7.28 -3.56 8.66
C TRP A 30 -8.38 -4.35 9.39
N SER A 31 -9.49 -3.67 9.71
CA SER A 31 -10.51 -4.20 10.62
C SER A 31 -11.37 -5.32 10.00
N THR A 32 -11.66 -5.24 8.70
CA THR A 32 -12.48 -6.17 7.88
C THR A 32 -13.61 -6.93 8.58
N ASP A 33 -14.84 -6.54 8.28
CA ASP A 33 -15.72 -7.38 7.45
C ASP A 33 -16.82 -6.54 6.80
N VAL A 34 -16.49 -5.83 5.70
CA VAL A 34 -17.44 -4.96 4.98
C VAL A 34 -18.21 -5.68 3.87
N GLY A 35 -18.24 -7.01 3.98
CA GLY A 35 -19.34 -7.83 3.51
C GLY A 35 -19.71 -7.62 2.07
N THR A 36 -18.97 -8.20 1.13
CA THR A 36 -19.32 -8.37 -0.30
C THR A 36 -19.61 -7.11 -1.12
N SER A 37 -19.83 -5.95 -0.49
CA SER A 37 -20.46 -4.77 -1.07
C SER A 37 -19.47 -3.78 -1.66
N ARG A 38 -18.24 -3.76 -1.14
CA ARG A 38 -17.15 -2.89 -1.58
C ARG A 38 -15.86 -3.68 -1.71
N SER A 39 -15.09 -3.31 -2.71
CA SER A 39 -13.68 -3.64 -2.78
C SER A 39 -12.85 -2.74 -1.86
N GLU A 40 -11.60 -3.11 -1.56
CA GLU A 40 -10.67 -2.33 -0.75
C GLU A 40 -9.23 -2.66 -1.15
N TRP A 41 -8.29 -1.72 -0.95
CA TRP A 41 -6.89 -1.95 -1.30
C TRP A 41 -5.92 -1.11 -0.44
N GLY A 42 -4.84 -1.73 0.03
CA GLY A 42 -3.82 -1.07 0.85
C GLY A 42 -2.52 -1.89 0.97
N TYR A 43 -1.55 -1.35 1.72
CA TYR A 43 -0.27 -2.02 1.96
C TYR A 43 0.24 -1.86 3.39
N THR A 44 1.08 -2.80 3.82
CA THR A 44 1.91 -2.68 5.03
C THR A 44 3.36 -2.99 4.70
N LEU A 45 4.27 -2.56 5.58
CA LEU A 45 5.71 -2.74 5.43
C LEU A 45 6.23 -3.56 6.59
N GLN A 46 7.10 -4.53 6.29
CA GLN A 46 7.81 -5.28 7.30
C GLN A 46 9.32 -5.10 7.09
N ASN A 47 9.98 -4.63 8.15
CA ASN A 47 11.44 -4.63 8.19
C ASN A 47 11.96 -6.03 8.47
N THR A 48 12.83 -6.52 7.59
CA THR A 48 13.51 -7.81 7.74
C THR A 48 14.97 -7.66 8.16
N ASN A 49 15.50 -6.44 8.20
CA ASN A 49 16.86 -6.19 8.67
C ASN A 49 16.89 -6.15 10.20
N ILE A 50 17.73 -6.99 10.78
CA ILE A 50 17.98 -7.02 12.21
C ILE A 50 19.01 -5.91 12.52
N GLY A 51 18.55 -4.78 13.08
CA GLY A 51 19.45 -3.81 13.74
C GLY A 51 19.42 -2.36 13.24
N THR A 52 18.89 -2.06 12.05
CA THR A 52 18.67 -0.68 11.58
C THR A 52 17.21 -0.49 11.15
N SER A 53 16.52 0.47 11.78
CA SER A 53 15.20 0.88 11.32
C SER A 53 15.36 1.80 10.11
N ILE A 54 15.45 1.20 8.92
CA ILE A 54 15.46 1.91 7.63
C ILE A 54 14.06 2.39 7.21
N PHE A 55 13.06 2.14 8.05
CA PHE A 55 11.67 2.47 7.77
C PHE A 55 11.20 3.59 8.69
N ASN A 56 10.38 4.47 8.11
CA ASN A 56 9.47 5.31 8.86
C ASN A 56 8.07 4.67 8.79
N TYR A 57 7.97 3.40 9.19
CA TYR A 57 6.70 2.66 9.15
C TYR A 57 6.02 2.71 10.51
N GLN A 58 4.77 3.12 10.51
CA GLN A 58 3.85 2.81 11.59
C GLN A 58 3.30 1.42 11.32
N ALA A 59 3.26 0.56 12.35
CA ALA A 59 2.59 -0.73 12.24
C ALA A 59 1.13 -0.52 11.85
N GLY A 60 0.65 -1.27 10.84
CA GLY A 60 -0.68 -1.08 10.25
C GLY A 60 -0.63 -0.98 8.73
N TYR A 61 -1.78 -0.72 8.15
CA TYR A 61 -2.01 -0.63 6.71
C TYR A 61 -2.20 0.83 6.31
N LYS A 62 -1.70 1.17 5.12
CA LYS A 62 -1.88 2.49 4.51
C LYS A 62 -2.60 2.34 3.18
N ALA A 63 -3.39 3.36 2.84
CA ALA A 63 -3.86 3.54 1.48
C ALA A 63 -2.69 3.90 0.56
N PHE A 64 -2.81 3.62 -0.73
CA PHE A 64 -1.84 4.07 -1.72
C PHE A 64 -2.11 5.53 -2.09
N GLY A 65 -1.08 6.36 -2.03
CA GLY A 65 -1.12 7.69 -2.61
C GLY A 65 -1.34 7.63 -4.12
N VAL A 66 -2.21 8.49 -4.63
CA VAL A 66 -2.50 8.60 -6.06
C VAL A 66 -1.65 9.72 -6.67
N GLY A 67 -0.74 9.31 -7.56
CA GLY A 67 0.14 10.22 -8.29
C GLY A 67 1.34 10.73 -7.49
N PHE A 68 2.21 11.46 -8.16
CA PHE A 68 3.51 11.89 -7.62
C PHE A 68 3.37 12.78 -6.37
N ALA A 69 2.34 13.64 -6.32
CA ALA A 69 2.11 14.55 -5.19
C ALA A 69 1.82 13.83 -3.85
N GLN A 70 1.40 12.56 -3.90
CA GLN A 70 1.13 11.74 -2.73
C GLN A 70 2.17 10.62 -2.54
N ALA A 71 3.30 10.69 -3.25
CA ALA A 71 4.40 9.75 -3.07
C ALA A 71 4.90 9.78 -1.61
N GLN A 72 5.24 8.62 -1.08
CA GLN A 72 5.73 8.46 0.30
C GLN A 72 7.10 7.79 0.31
N THR A 73 7.98 8.30 1.15
CA THR A 73 9.23 7.61 1.45
C THR A 73 8.93 6.43 2.37
N ILE A 74 8.98 5.22 1.81
CA ILE A 74 8.73 3.98 2.56
C ILE A 74 10.01 3.34 3.09
N ILE A 75 11.16 3.61 2.46
CA ILE A 75 12.49 3.14 2.88
C ILE A 75 13.44 4.32 2.78
N SER A 76 14.22 4.57 3.83
CA SER A 76 15.25 5.59 3.88
C SER A 76 16.39 5.13 4.79
N ASN A 77 17.60 5.05 4.23
CA ASN A 77 18.81 5.03 5.02
C ASN A 77 19.60 6.31 4.71
N THR A 78 19.73 7.19 5.72
CA THR A 78 20.48 8.44 5.60
C THR A 78 21.98 8.27 5.86
N SER A 79 22.40 7.05 6.18
CA SER A 79 23.80 6.66 6.38
C SER A 79 24.26 5.76 5.23
N THR A 80 25.56 5.59 5.07
CA THR A 80 26.11 4.63 4.11
C THR A 80 25.72 3.20 4.53
N PRO A 81 24.97 2.44 3.69
CA PRO A 81 24.66 1.05 4.00
C PRO A 81 25.95 0.22 4.07
N SER A 82 26.13 -0.54 5.15
CA SER A 82 27.27 -1.46 5.31
C SER A 82 26.96 -2.88 4.85
N THR A 83 25.68 -3.18 4.60
CA THR A 83 25.17 -4.48 4.15
C THR A 83 23.99 -4.29 3.19
N ILE A 84 23.51 -5.40 2.61
CA ILE A 84 22.26 -5.40 1.84
C ILE A 84 21.10 -5.06 2.79
N GLU A 85 20.21 -4.19 2.34
CA GLU A 85 19.01 -3.79 3.06
C GLU A 85 17.78 -4.36 2.36
N ILE A 86 16.97 -5.11 3.10
CA ILE A 86 15.80 -5.80 2.56
C ILE A 86 14.53 -5.31 3.26
N ALA A 87 13.46 -5.23 2.47
CA ALA A 87 12.14 -4.80 2.87
C ALA A 87 11.08 -5.70 2.24
N TYR A 88 10.07 -6.10 3.01
CA TYR A 88 8.87 -6.72 2.44
C TYR A 88 7.72 -5.72 2.42
N VAL A 89 7.10 -5.59 1.25
CA VAL A 89 5.85 -4.86 1.06
C VAL A 89 4.74 -5.90 0.94
N CYS A 90 3.79 -5.88 1.87
CA CYS A 90 2.65 -6.77 1.87
C CYS A 90 1.43 -6.01 1.37
N TYR A 91 0.90 -6.41 0.21
CA TYR A 91 -0.32 -5.85 -0.36
C TYR A 91 -1.55 -6.59 0.15
N ARG A 92 -2.65 -5.85 0.31
CA ARG A 92 -3.95 -6.42 0.67
C ARG A 92 -5.03 -5.88 -0.26
N LEU A 93 -5.88 -6.79 -0.74
CA LEU A 93 -7.00 -6.54 -1.65
C LEU A 93 -8.23 -7.28 -1.15
N THR A 94 -9.35 -6.57 -1.11
CA THR A 94 -10.70 -7.15 -1.09
C THR A 94 -11.38 -6.78 -2.40
N ALA A 95 -12.07 -7.71 -3.05
CA ALA A 95 -12.86 -7.43 -4.25
C ALA A 95 -14.35 -7.67 -3.96
N SER A 96 -15.22 -6.74 -4.35
CA SER A 96 -16.67 -6.93 -4.24
C SER A 96 -17.16 -8.02 -5.20
N ASN A 97 -18.32 -8.63 -4.90
CA ASN A 97 -18.91 -9.64 -5.78
C ASN A 97 -19.64 -9.03 -7.00
N TYR A 98 -19.71 -7.70 -7.09
CA TYR A 98 -20.24 -6.96 -8.25
C TYR A 98 -19.18 -6.67 -9.32
N GLN A 99 -17.93 -7.04 -9.05
CA GLN A 99 -16.84 -6.87 -10.00
C GLN A 99 -17.09 -7.75 -11.22
N GLU A 100 -16.91 -7.19 -12.41
CA GLU A 100 -17.03 -7.97 -13.63
C GLU A 100 -15.94 -9.06 -13.68
N ALA A 101 -16.22 -10.17 -14.36
CA ALA A 101 -15.17 -11.17 -14.55
C ALA A 101 -14.07 -10.59 -15.47
N GLY A 102 -12.81 -10.67 -15.05
CA GLY A 102 -11.71 -10.18 -15.86
C GLY A 102 -10.36 -10.15 -15.15
N ASN A 103 -9.36 -9.68 -15.89
CA ASN A 103 -8.02 -9.46 -15.39
C ASN A 103 -7.89 -8.02 -14.93
N TYR A 104 -7.37 -7.81 -13.72
CA TYR A 104 -7.23 -6.52 -13.08
C TYR A 104 -5.77 -6.20 -12.81
N GLU A 105 -5.37 -4.94 -13.01
CA GLU A 105 -4.00 -4.49 -12.76
C GLU A 105 -3.92 -3.28 -11.81
N ASN A 106 -2.83 -3.23 -11.05
CA ASN A 106 -2.37 -2.05 -10.33
C ASN A 106 -0.92 -1.78 -10.76
N HIS A 107 -0.60 -0.52 -11.03
CA HIS A 107 0.74 -0.08 -11.39
C HIS A 107 1.37 0.68 -10.22
N LEU A 108 2.42 0.08 -9.65
CA LEU A 108 3.20 0.66 -8.56
C LEU A 108 4.60 1.02 -9.06
N VAL A 109 5.04 2.23 -8.77
CA VAL A 109 6.36 2.73 -9.15
C VAL A 109 7.18 2.98 -7.89
N TYR A 110 8.33 2.32 -7.80
CA TYR A 110 9.32 2.55 -6.76
C TYR A 110 10.50 3.33 -7.34
N THR A 111 10.78 4.49 -6.75
CA THR A 111 11.93 5.31 -7.13
C THR A 111 12.97 5.27 -6.03
N ALA A 112 14.15 4.74 -6.34
CA ALA A 112 15.30 4.81 -5.46
C ALA A 112 16.15 6.04 -5.82
N THR A 113 16.39 6.90 -4.85
CA THR A 113 17.24 8.09 -5.00
C THR A 113 18.46 7.94 -4.11
N ALA A 114 19.64 7.77 -4.72
CA ALA A 114 20.90 7.83 -3.99
C ALA A 114 21.28 9.30 -3.74
N THR A 115 21.58 9.63 -2.49
CA THR A 115 22.20 10.90 -2.12
C THR A 115 23.67 10.65 -1.84
N PHE A 116 24.55 11.43 -2.47
CA PHE A 116 26.01 11.33 -2.34
C PHE A 116 26.57 12.54 -1.60
#